data_AF-A0A4R2BPE4-F1
#
_entry.id   AF-A0A4R2BPE4-F1
#
_cell.length_a   1.000
_cell.length_b   1.000
_cell.length_c   1.000
_cell.angle_alpha   90.00
_cell.angle_beta   90.00
_cell.angle_gamma   90.00
#
_symmetry.space_group_name_H-M   'P 1'
#
loop_
_entity.id
_entity.type
_entity.pdbx_description
1 polymer ?
#
loop_
_entity_poly.entity_id
_entity_poly.type
_entity_poly.pdbx_seq_one_letter_code
_entity_poly.pdbx_strand_id
1 'polypeptide(L)'
;MNAQPQPPMIPEDTGRGRRRTLRHLVMSALSGTLAGTVAAGALMLLDIGSIGTLVERSTDPLLAAATVFAPFALIGTAAGTAIGLAPYFRKFRR
;
A
#
# COMPACT_ATOMS: atom_id res chain seq x y z
N MET A 1 -38.04 -0.43 30.93
CA MET A 1 -37.84 -0.09 29.51
C MET A 1 -36.40 -0.41 29.17
N ASN A 2 -36.17 -1.45 28.37
CA ASN A 2 -34.82 -1.86 27.97
C ASN A 2 -34.31 -0.91 26.88
N ALA A 3 -33.20 -0.23 27.13
CA ALA A 3 -32.53 0.59 26.12
C ALA A 3 -31.98 -0.34 25.04
N GLN A 4 -32.60 -0.35 23.86
CA GLN A 4 -32.02 -1.03 22.70
C GLN A 4 -30.69 -0.34 22.34
N PRO A 5 -29.60 -1.09 22.13
CA PRO A 5 -28.36 -0.53 21.62
C PRO A 5 -28.64 0.07 20.24
N GLN A 6 -28.47 1.39 20.13
CA GLN A 6 -28.56 2.07 18.85
C GLN A 6 -27.54 1.42 17.90
N PRO A 7 -27.93 1.05 16.67
CA PRO A 7 -26.99 0.56 15.67
C PRO A 7 -25.86 1.59 15.54
N PRO A 8 -24.58 1.19 15.47
CA PRO A 8 -23.50 2.14 15.23
C PRO A 8 -23.86 2.88 13.95
N MET A 9 -24.19 4.16 14.06
CA MET A 9 -24.49 4.99 12.91
C MET A 9 -23.21 5.02 12.08
N ILE A 10 -23.15 4.18 11.04
CA ILE A 10 -22.16 4.34 9.98
C ILE A 10 -22.45 5.74 9.44
N PRO A 11 -21.56 6.72 9.63
CA PRO A 11 -21.81 8.05 9.10
C PRO A 11 -21.96 7.83 7.60
N GLU A 12 -23.15 8.06 7.05
CA GLU A 12 -23.30 8.14 5.62
C GLU A 12 -22.38 9.27 5.18
N ASP A 13 -21.22 8.88 4.66
CA ASP A 13 -20.16 9.76 4.22
C ASP A 13 -20.76 10.57 3.07
N THR A 14 -21.34 11.73 3.40
CA THR A 14 -21.80 12.76 2.47
C THR A 14 -20.80 12.84 1.32
N GLY A 15 -21.25 12.86 0.06
CA GLY A 15 -20.39 12.57 -1.10
C GLY A 15 -19.03 13.30 -1.17
N ARG A 16 -18.88 14.45 -0.49
CA ARG A 16 -17.59 15.16 -0.30
C ARG A 16 -16.60 14.44 0.62
N GLY A 17 -17.07 13.79 1.70
CA GLY A 17 -16.28 12.94 2.60
C GLY A 17 -15.70 11.73 1.86
N ARG A 18 -16.53 11.05 1.07
CA ARG A 18 -16.11 9.89 0.25
C ARG A 18 -14.94 10.21 -0.68
N ARG A 19 -14.96 11.37 -1.34
CA ARG A 19 -13.86 11.81 -2.23
C ARG A 19 -12.59 12.14 -1.45
N ARG A 20 -12.70 12.67 -0.23
CA ARG A 20 -11.56 12.96 0.64
C ARG A 20 -10.91 11.67 1.15
N THR A 21 -11.71 10.68 1.54
CA THR A 21 -11.27 9.35 1.95
C THR A 21 -10.57 8.61 0.81
N LEU A 22 -11.17 8.61 -0.39
CA LEU A 22 -10.55 8.02 -1.59
C LEU A 22 -9.23 8.69 -1.95
N ARG A 23 -9.14 10.03 -1.90
CA ARG A 23 -7.89 10.74 -2.16
C ARG A 23 -6.80 10.36 -1.16
N HIS A 24 -7.15 10.22 0.12
CA HIS A 24 -6.19 9.83 1.14
C HIS A 24 -5.69 8.39 0.92
N LEU A 25 -6.61 7.48 0.59
CA LEU A 25 -6.30 6.08 0.27
C LEU A 25 -5.38 5.97 -0.95
N VAL A 26 -5.68 6.69 -2.03
CA VAL A 26 -4.82 6.71 -3.22
C VAL A 26 -3.44 7.28 -2.88
N MET A 27 -3.37 8.36 -2.10
CA MET A 27 -2.09 8.95 -1.70
C MET A 27 -1.27 7.99 -0.85
N SER A 28 -1.89 7.31 0.12
CA SER A 28 -1.20 6.37 1.00
C SER A 28 -0.77 5.10 0.24
N ALA A 29 -1.62 4.62 -0.68
CA ALA A 29 -1.28 3.54 -1.59
C ALA A 29 -0.07 3.89 -2.45
N LEU A 30 -0.06 5.07 -3.08
CA LEU A 30 1.07 5.56 -3.90
C LEU A 30 2.36 5.70 -3.10
N SER A 31 2.29 6.27 -1.89
CA SER A 31 3.44 6.34 -0.99
C SER A 31 3.98 4.95 -0.65
N GLY A 32 3.07 4.00 -0.43
CA GLY A 32 3.40 2.61 -0.23
C GLY A 32 4.09 1.98 -1.45
N THR A 33 3.53 2.15 -2.65
CA THR A 33 4.12 1.69 -3.91
C THR A 33 5.54 2.22 -4.07
N LEU A 34 5.72 3.53 -3.88
CA LEU A 34 7.03 4.18 -3.97
C LEU A 34 8.02 3.57 -2.98
N ALA A 35 7.64 3.42 -1.72
CA ALA A 35 8.49 2.80 -0.70
C ALA A 35 8.89 1.36 -1.09
N GLY A 36 7.94 0.56 -1.59
CA GLY A 36 8.20 -0.79 -2.10
C GLY A 36 9.19 -0.79 -3.26
N THR A 37 9.01 0.10 -4.24
CA THR A 37 9.95 0.22 -5.37
C THR A 37 11.34 0.68 -4.94
N VAL A 38 11.44 1.61 -3.99
CA VAL A 38 12.72 2.05 -3.43
C VAL A 38 13.42 0.90 -2.71
N ALA A 39 12.68 0.08 -1.96
CA ALA A 39 13.23 -1.10 -1.31
C ALA A 39 13.77 -2.12 -2.33
N ALA A 40 13.01 -2.45 -3.38
CA ALA A 40 13.49 -3.32 -4.45
C ALA A 40 14.74 -2.77 -5.15
N GLY A 41 14.74 -1.47 -5.46
CA GLY A 41 15.90 -0.79 -6.04
C GLY A 41 17.12 -0.83 -5.13
N ALA A 42 16.94 -0.64 -3.82
CA ALA A 42 18.02 -0.76 -2.85
C ALA A 42 18.59 -2.19 -2.80
N LEU A 43 17.74 -3.22 -2.78
CA LEU A 43 18.20 -4.62 -2.81
C LEU A 43 19.01 -4.92 -4.08
N MET A 44 18.57 -4.41 -5.22
CA MET A 44 19.23 -4.60 -6.50
C MET A 44 20.56 -3.84 -6.58
N LEU A 45 20.60 -2.59 -6.11
CA LEU A 45 21.82 -1.76 -6.09
C LEU A 45 22.88 -2.28 -5.10
N LEU A 46 22.45 -2.79 -3.95
CA LEU A 46 23.36 -3.42 -2.97
C LEU A 46 23.71 -4.87 -3.33
N ASP A 47 23.17 -5.37 -4.44
CA ASP A 47 23.28 -6.76 -4.90
C ASP A 47 22.96 -7.79 -3.79
N ILE A 48 21.96 -7.49 -2.96
CA ILE A 48 21.55 -8.37 -1.86
C ILE A 48 20.97 -9.65 -2.44
N GLY A 49 21.57 -10.78 -2.08
CA GLY A 49 21.18 -12.08 -2.66
C GLY A 49 21.55 -12.23 -4.14
N SER A 50 22.48 -11.41 -4.64
CA SER A 50 22.93 -11.39 -6.05
C SER A 50 21.84 -10.99 -7.05
N ILE A 51 20.82 -10.24 -6.61
CA ILE A 51 19.67 -9.86 -7.45
C ILE A 51 20.10 -8.95 -8.61
N GLY A 52 20.97 -7.98 -8.38
CA GLY A 52 21.46 -7.06 -9.42
C GLY A 52 22.22 -7.82 -10.50
N THR A 53 23.15 -8.69 -10.07
CA THR A 53 23.94 -9.54 -10.96
C THR A 53 23.06 -10.53 -11.74
N LEU A 54 22.02 -11.11 -11.11
CA LEU A 54 21.08 -12.01 -11.79
C LEU A 54 20.30 -11.30 -12.90
N VAL A 55 19.87 -10.06 -12.64
CA VAL A 55 19.12 -9.28 -13.62
C VAL A 55 20.01 -8.85 -14.78
N GLU A 56 21.24 -8.41 -14.52
CA GLU A 56 22.20 -8.04 -15.57
C GLU A 56 22.56 -9.22 -16.48
N ARG A 57 22.65 -10.43 -15.92
CA ARG A 57 22.96 -11.65 -16.66
C ARG A 57 21.76 -12.30 -17.36
N SER A 58 20.55 -11.76 -17.16
CA SER A 58 19.33 -12.33 -17.74
C SER A 58 19.21 -12.03 -19.22
N THR A 59 18.49 -12.87 -19.97
CA THR A 59 18.24 -12.68 -21.40
C THR A 59 17.47 -11.40 -21.70
N ASP A 60 16.62 -10.96 -20.76
CA ASP A 60 15.85 -9.72 -20.87
C ASP A 60 15.88 -8.96 -19.52
N PRO A 61 16.90 -8.11 -19.30
CA PRO A 61 17.13 -7.42 -18.03
C PRO A 61 15.98 -6.52 -17.58
N LEU A 62 15.25 -5.93 -18.54
CA LEU A 62 14.09 -5.09 -18.24
C LEU A 62 12.95 -5.93 -17.66
N LEU A 63 12.66 -7.07 -18.28
CA LEU A 63 11.64 -7.99 -17.79
C LEU A 63 12.03 -8.57 -16.42
N ALA A 64 13.30 -8.95 -16.23
CA ALA A 64 13.80 -9.46 -14.96
C ALA A 64 13.77 -8.41 -13.84
N ALA A 65 14.09 -7.15 -14.14
CA ALA A 65 13.89 -6.07 -13.17
C ALA A 65 12.40 -5.93 -12.83
N ALA A 66 11.51 -5.91 -13.83
CA ALA A 66 10.08 -5.76 -13.59
C ALA A 66 9.51 -6.89 -12.68
N THR A 67 9.95 -8.14 -12.84
CA THR A 67 9.50 -9.24 -11.97
C THR A 67 9.98 -9.12 -10.52
N VAL A 68 11.13 -8.47 -10.28
CA VAL A 68 11.61 -8.14 -8.92
C VAL A 68 10.83 -6.97 -8.34
N PHE A 69 10.64 -5.89 -9.10
CA PHE A 69 9.97 -4.69 -8.60
C PHE A 69 8.47 -4.91 -8.35
N ALA A 70 7.80 -5.72 -9.17
CA ALA A 70 6.36 -5.95 -9.11
C ALA A 70 5.85 -6.39 -7.71
N PRO A 71 6.37 -7.47 -7.08
CA PRO A 71 5.89 -7.90 -5.78
C PRO A 71 6.15 -6.86 -4.68
N PHE A 72 7.31 -6.18 -4.71
CA PHE A 72 7.62 -5.15 -3.72
C PHE A 72 6.72 -3.92 -3.86
N ALA A 73 6.46 -3.47 -5.09
CA ALA A 73 5.51 -2.40 -5.35
C ALA A 73 4.10 -2.78 -4.84
N LEU A 74 3.66 -4.01 -5.08
CA LEU A 74 2.36 -4.51 -4.62
C LEU A 74 2.28 -4.55 -3.07
N ILE A 75 3.29 -5.14 -2.41
CA ILE A 75 3.36 -5.22 -0.95
C ILE A 75 3.41 -3.81 -0.35
N GLY A 76 4.22 -2.92 -0.91
CA GLY A 76 4.29 -1.52 -0.52
C GLY A 76 2.93 -0.84 -0.62
N THR A 77 2.23 -1.03 -1.74
CA THR A 77 0.88 -0.49 -1.97
C THR A 77 -0.11 -0.99 -0.91
N ALA A 78 -0.08 -2.28 -0.60
CA ALA A 78 -0.92 -2.89 0.43
C ALA A 78 -0.61 -2.34 1.83
N ALA A 79 0.67 -2.20 2.19
CA ALA A 79 1.11 -1.61 3.44
C ALA A 79 0.69 -0.13 3.55
N GLY A 80 0.93 0.67 2.51
CA GLY A 80 0.52 2.07 2.46
C GLY A 80 -1.00 2.26 2.56
N THR A 81 -1.77 1.37 1.93
CA THR A 81 -3.24 1.31 2.07
C THR A 81 -3.64 1.00 3.51
N ALA A 82 -3.05 -0.03 4.12
CA ALA A 82 -3.34 -0.42 5.50
C ALA A 82 -3.04 0.71 6.50
N ILE A 83 -1.90 1.40 6.32
CA ILE A 83 -1.52 2.56 7.14
C ILE A 83 -2.51 3.72 6.93
N GLY A 84 -2.87 4.03 5.69
CA GLY A 84 -3.83 5.10 5.37
C GLY A 84 -5.23 4.85 5.93
N LEU A 85 -5.64 3.58 6.07
CA LEU A 85 -6.91 3.18 6.69
C LEU A 85 -6.85 3.06 8.22
N ALA A 86 -5.67 3.04 8.83
CA ALA A 86 -5.51 2.91 10.28
C ALA A 86 -6.33 3.93 11.11
N PRO A 87 -6.46 5.22 10.73
CA PRO A 87 -7.29 6.18 11.45
C PRO A 87 -8.78 5.83 11.38
N TYR A 88 -9.24 5.31 10.24
CA TYR A 88 -10.63 4.88 10.05
C TYR A 88 -10.95 3.71 10.97
N PHE A 89 -10.12 2.67 10.98
CA PHE A 89 -10.30 1.50 11.87
C PHE A 89 -10.22 1.84 13.37
N ARG A 90 -9.44 2.85 13.75
CA ARG A 90 -9.42 3.36 15.13
C ARG A 90 -10.75 4.00 15.56
N LYS A 91 -11.51 4.56 14.62
CA LYS A 91 -12.78 5.23 14.90
C LYS A 91 -13.94 4.26 15.19
N PHE A 92 -13.90 3.04 14.64
CA PHE A 92 -14.91 1.98 14.88
C PHE A 92 -14.58 1.06 16.06
N ARG A 93 -13.45 1.27 16.73
CA ARG A 93 -13.01 0.48 17.88
C ARG A 93 -13.35 1.13 19.23
N ARG A 94 -14.12 2.22 19.23
CA ARG A 94 -14.73 2.87 20.40
C ARG A 94 -16.23 2.66 20.33
#